data_AF-A0AA38U1Q3-F1
#
_entry.id   AF-A0AA38U1Q3-F1
#
_cell.length_a   1.000
_cell.length_b   1.000
_cell.length_c   1.000
_cell.angle_alpha   90.00
_cell.angle_beta   90.00
_cell.angle_gamma   90.00
#
_symmetry.space_group_name_H-M   'P 1'
#
loop_
_entity.id
_entity.type
_entity.pdbx_description
1 polymer ?
#
loop_
_entity_poly.entity_id
_entity_poly.type
_entity_poly.pdbx_seq_one_letter_code
_entity_poly.pdbx_strand_id
1 'polypeptide(L)'
;MVEQNYDQRPNVRDKGNVLESNNNSVEYGDEGALNYIERKWDGGGDQPELQALLMRRNASKPLYGLWSMWSNFLKLNKAFSIIYILALLDHEFKRQKARRHLEALNKQVEEDVQQVNRALALVKISTNQLSVDANAQTPPRTPKKSRAAAGSNTSTAPATPTRRPASNTSPTKLTHGMTLVEEDDPKIILSPGSRAAAYIVFIAEGGKSGLFYAWFTIKGKVGAVSICNIKKHHHIVKKYYDVEEAEHVYGQYLSSGIHVMLTEHEPSPNERFIVVKGPNPMACRDRKQLLFNGLEFRFPQGLEVYRFMGSFEAAKGKFCELAVDGLTETIN
;
A
#
# COMPACT_ATOMS: atom_id res chain seq x y z
N MET A 1 -2.71 -43.26 -39.64
CA MET A 1 -1.57 -44.14 -39.99
C MET A 1 -0.32 -43.44 -39.47
N VAL A 2 0.36 -43.81 -38.39
CA VAL A 2 0.51 -45.00 -37.53
C VAL A 2 0.94 -44.42 -36.15
N GLU A 3 0.12 -44.46 -35.11
CA GLU A 3 0.14 -45.39 -33.95
C GLU A 3 1.49 -45.67 -33.25
N GLN A 4 1.50 -45.45 -31.92
CA GLN A 4 2.16 -46.19 -30.81
C GLN A 4 2.57 -45.21 -29.70
N ASN A 5 1.76 -44.94 -28.66
CA ASN A 5 1.48 -45.73 -27.43
C ASN A 5 2.70 -46.35 -26.75
N TYR A 6 3.09 -45.81 -25.58
CA TYR A 6 3.56 -46.59 -24.44
C TYR A 6 3.21 -45.88 -23.12
N ASP A 7 2.11 -46.34 -22.53
CA ASP A 7 1.85 -46.37 -21.09
C ASP A 7 2.86 -47.33 -20.43
N GLN A 8 3.40 -46.98 -19.26
CA GLN A 8 3.68 -47.96 -18.19
C GLN A 8 4.08 -47.27 -16.86
N ARG A 9 3.16 -47.35 -15.90
CA ARG A 9 3.42 -47.28 -14.45
C ARG A 9 4.08 -48.56 -13.97
N PRO A 10 4.81 -48.51 -12.84
CA PRO A 10 4.78 -49.61 -11.88
C PRO A 10 4.12 -49.18 -10.56
N ASN A 11 3.18 -50.03 -10.17
CA ASN A 11 2.51 -50.12 -8.89
C ASN A 11 3.33 -51.08 -8.03
N VAL A 12 3.92 -50.62 -6.93
CA VAL A 12 4.46 -51.51 -5.89
C VAL A 12 3.89 -51.09 -4.54
N ARG A 13 3.04 -51.97 -4.03
CA ARG A 13 2.62 -52.05 -2.63
C ARG A 13 3.77 -52.66 -1.81
N ASP A 14 4.10 -52.05 -0.69
CA ASP A 14 4.37 -52.74 0.58
C ASP A 14 4.31 -51.70 1.72
N LYS A 15 3.29 -51.78 2.59
CA LYS A 15 3.29 -52.40 3.92
C LYS A 15 4.26 -51.73 4.90
N GLY A 16 3.70 -50.99 5.87
CA GLY A 16 4.45 -50.57 7.05
C GLY A 16 3.79 -49.49 7.89
N ASN A 17 3.03 -49.92 8.89
CA ASN A 17 2.78 -49.28 10.18
C ASN A 17 2.00 -47.96 10.24
N VAL A 18 0.70 -48.17 10.47
CA VAL A 18 -0.21 -47.30 11.22
C VAL A 18 0.28 -47.20 12.66
N LEU A 19 0.67 -45.99 13.09
CA LEU A 19 0.71 -45.57 14.48
C LEU A 19 -0.26 -44.38 14.59
N GLU A 20 -1.53 -44.70 14.79
CA GLU A 20 -2.53 -43.76 15.30
C GLU A 20 -2.17 -43.42 16.74
N SER A 21 -1.54 -42.26 16.95
CA SER A 21 -1.48 -41.64 18.27
C SER A 21 -2.85 -41.07 18.58
N ASN A 22 -3.72 -41.89 19.16
CA ASN A 22 -4.94 -41.46 19.84
C ASN A 22 -4.57 -40.62 21.07
N ASN A 23 -4.40 -39.31 20.87
CA ASN A 23 -4.43 -38.34 21.96
C ASN A 23 -5.89 -38.09 22.37
N ASN A 24 -6.48 -39.06 23.07
CA ASN A 24 -7.65 -38.80 23.91
C ASN A 24 -7.16 -38.10 25.18
N SER A 25 -7.08 -36.77 25.16
CA SER A 25 -7.08 -36.02 26.41
C SER A 25 -8.47 -36.11 27.00
N VAL A 26 -8.66 -37.01 27.96
CA VAL A 26 -9.81 -36.98 28.85
C VAL A 26 -9.66 -35.74 29.70
N GLU A 27 -10.33 -34.66 29.32
CA GLU A 27 -10.60 -33.53 30.20
C GLU A 27 -11.41 -34.05 31.40
N TYR A 28 -10.74 -34.26 32.52
CA TYR A 28 -11.43 -34.30 33.80
C TYR A 28 -11.85 -32.87 34.11
N GLY A 29 -13.10 -32.52 33.78
CA GLY A 29 -13.76 -31.35 34.34
C GLY A 29 -13.83 -31.46 35.87
N ASP A 30 -14.00 -30.34 36.57
CA ASP A 30 -14.04 -30.25 38.05
C ASP A 30 -15.02 -31.23 38.72
N GLU A 31 -16.01 -31.75 38.00
CA GLU A 31 -16.93 -32.79 38.49
C GLU A 31 -16.31 -34.20 38.61
N GLY A 32 -15.22 -34.47 37.87
CA GLY A 32 -14.48 -35.72 37.96
C GLY A 32 -13.63 -35.85 39.23
N ALA A 33 -13.24 -34.73 39.84
CA ALA A 33 -12.52 -34.71 41.11
C ALA A 33 -13.44 -35.05 42.31
N LEU A 34 -14.74 -34.73 42.22
CA LEU A 34 -15.72 -35.03 43.26
C LEU A 34 -16.01 -36.54 43.36
N ASN A 35 -16.11 -37.24 42.22
CA ASN A 35 -16.30 -38.69 42.18
C ASN A 35 -15.10 -39.50 42.72
N TYR A 36 -13.89 -38.93 42.72
CA TYR A 36 -12.71 -39.56 43.29
C TYR A 36 -12.66 -39.45 44.82
N ILE A 37 -13.20 -38.37 45.38
CA ILE A 37 -13.24 -38.14 46.83
C ILE A 37 -14.36 -38.97 47.48
N GLU A 38 -15.50 -39.14 46.81
CA GLU A 38 -16.61 -39.95 47.34
C GLU A 38 -16.27 -41.45 47.43
N ARG A 39 -15.47 -41.99 46.49
CA ARG A 39 -14.98 -43.39 46.57
C ARG A 39 -13.96 -43.65 47.67
N LYS A 40 -13.33 -42.60 48.21
CA LYS A 40 -12.39 -42.71 49.33
C LYS A 40 -13.09 -42.56 50.70
N TRP A 41 -14.38 -42.22 50.73
CA TRP A 41 -15.13 -42.02 51.98
C TRP A 41 -15.50 -43.35 52.66
N ASP A 42 -15.66 -44.45 51.91
CA ASP A 42 -16.02 -45.77 52.45
C ASP A 42 -14.84 -46.61 52.96
N GLY A 43 -13.60 -46.13 52.76
CA GLY A 43 -12.40 -46.79 53.28
C GLY A 43 -11.77 -45.92 54.36
N GLY A 44 -12.02 -46.24 55.63
CA GLY A 44 -11.53 -45.52 56.81
C GLY A 44 -10.01 -45.28 56.82
N GLY A 45 -9.58 -44.20 56.17
CA GLY A 45 -8.21 -43.73 56.09
C GLY A 45 -8.10 -42.30 56.62
N ASP A 46 -7.33 -42.17 57.70
CA ASP A 46 -6.67 -41.00 58.28
C ASP A 46 -7.25 -39.59 58.01
N GLN A 47 -7.89 -39.08 59.06
CA GLN A 47 -8.50 -37.75 59.23
C GLN A 47 -7.56 -36.49 59.13
N PRO A 48 -6.22 -36.52 59.26
CA PRO A 48 -5.39 -35.30 59.21
C PRO A 48 -5.19 -34.72 57.81
N GLU A 49 -5.19 -35.52 56.75
CA GLU A 49 -4.99 -35.03 55.37
C GLU A 49 -6.18 -34.19 54.88
N LEU A 50 -7.39 -34.56 55.27
CA LEU A 50 -8.61 -33.83 54.91
C LEU A 50 -8.65 -32.43 55.56
N GLN A 51 -8.15 -32.32 56.79
CA GLN A 51 -8.07 -31.06 57.51
C GLN A 51 -7.02 -30.12 56.91
N ALA A 52 -5.90 -30.66 56.41
CA ALA A 52 -4.90 -29.90 55.66
C ALA A 52 -5.42 -29.38 54.30
N LEU A 53 -6.22 -30.19 53.59
CA LEU A 53 -6.88 -29.78 52.34
C LEU A 53 -7.95 -28.69 52.55
N LEU A 54 -8.74 -28.79 53.62
CA LEU A 54 -9.73 -27.76 53.98
C LEU A 54 -9.07 -26.44 54.42
N MET A 55 -7.94 -26.50 55.13
CA MET A 55 -7.14 -25.31 55.47
C MET A 55 -6.53 -24.64 54.23
N ARG A 56 -6.01 -25.42 53.26
CA ARG A 56 -5.54 -24.87 51.96
C ARG A 56 -6.67 -24.22 51.16
N ARG A 57 -7.87 -24.81 51.17
CA ARG A 57 -9.03 -24.24 50.47
C ARG A 57 -9.50 -22.92 51.10
N ASN A 58 -9.48 -22.79 52.42
CA ASN A 58 -9.87 -21.54 53.09
C ASN A 58 -8.83 -20.42 52.94
N ALA A 59 -7.55 -20.73 52.72
CA ALA A 59 -6.51 -19.75 52.41
C ALA A 59 -6.61 -19.14 50.99
N SER A 60 -7.41 -19.74 50.09
CA SER A 60 -7.56 -19.30 48.69
C SER A 60 -8.68 -18.27 48.44
N LYS A 61 -9.58 -18.06 49.41
CA LYS A 61 -10.71 -17.11 49.31
C LYS A 61 -10.31 -15.64 49.08
N PRO A 62 -9.24 -15.08 49.69
CA PRO A 62 -8.85 -13.68 49.41
C PRO A 62 -8.26 -13.48 48.00
N LEU A 63 -7.77 -14.54 47.34
CA LEU A 63 -7.18 -14.43 46.00
C LEU A 63 -8.23 -14.32 44.90
N TYR A 64 -9.43 -14.90 45.09
CA TYR A 64 -10.54 -14.77 44.13
C TYR A 64 -11.05 -13.33 44.01
N GLY A 65 -11.05 -12.57 45.10
CA GLY A 65 -11.42 -11.14 45.10
C GLY A 65 -10.45 -10.29 44.27
N LEU A 66 -9.14 -10.51 44.45
CA LEU A 66 -8.10 -9.82 43.69
C LEU A 66 -8.15 -10.16 42.19
N TRP A 67 -8.41 -11.43 41.85
CA TRP A 67 -8.54 -11.84 40.44
C TRP A 67 -9.77 -11.21 39.76
N SER A 68 -10.90 -11.12 40.46
CA SER A 68 -12.11 -10.45 39.96
C SER A 68 -11.87 -8.94 39.75
N MET A 69 -11.20 -8.26 40.69
CA MET A 69 -10.84 -6.85 40.54
C MET A 69 -9.90 -6.61 39.34
N TRP A 70 -8.90 -7.49 39.15
CA TRP A 70 -7.98 -7.38 38.02
C TRP A 70 -8.67 -7.61 36.68
N SER A 71 -9.57 -8.59 36.60
CA SER A 71 -10.40 -8.85 35.41
C SER A 71 -11.26 -7.62 35.04
N ASN A 72 -11.89 -6.98 36.03
CA ASN A 72 -12.67 -5.76 35.80
C ASN A 72 -11.79 -4.57 35.38
N PHE A 73 -10.59 -4.43 35.94
CA PHE A 73 -9.62 -3.42 35.52
C PHE A 73 -9.20 -3.58 34.06
N LEU A 74 -8.94 -4.81 33.60
CA LEU A 74 -8.64 -5.07 32.18
C LEU A 74 -9.81 -4.73 31.27
N LYS A 75 -11.06 -5.04 31.67
CA LYS A 75 -12.25 -4.69 30.89
C LYS A 75 -12.42 -3.16 30.76
N LEU A 76 -12.21 -2.42 31.85
CA LEU A 76 -12.23 -0.96 31.85
C LEU A 76 -11.15 -0.37 30.93
N ASN A 77 -9.91 -0.85 31.00
CA ASN A 77 -8.84 -0.38 30.11
C ASN A 77 -9.13 -0.65 28.62
N LYS A 78 -9.73 -1.80 28.30
CA LYS A 78 -10.19 -2.09 26.94
C LYS A 78 -11.28 -1.12 26.49
N ALA A 79 -12.25 -0.82 27.36
CA ALA A 79 -13.32 0.14 27.04
C ALA A 79 -12.75 1.56 26.80
N PHE A 80 -11.83 2.04 27.65
CA PHE A 80 -11.18 3.34 27.45
C PHE A 80 -10.38 3.40 26.16
N SER A 81 -9.64 2.33 25.82
CA SER A 81 -8.90 2.24 24.56
C SER A 81 -9.82 2.32 23.34
N ILE A 82 -10.97 1.64 23.37
CA ILE A 82 -11.98 1.71 22.29
C ILE A 82 -12.54 3.12 22.16
N ILE A 83 -12.90 3.77 23.28
CA ILE A 83 -13.43 5.15 23.26
C ILE A 83 -12.39 6.11 22.67
N TYR A 84 -11.12 5.97 23.07
CA TYR A 84 -10.02 6.79 22.53
C TYR A 84 -9.83 6.59 21.03
N ILE A 85 -9.84 5.35 20.54
CA ILE A 85 -9.75 5.05 19.11
C ILE A 85 -10.94 5.64 18.34
N LEU A 86 -12.16 5.55 18.87
CA LEU A 86 -13.35 6.15 18.24
C LEU A 86 -13.25 7.68 18.18
N ALA A 87 -12.73 8.33 19.22
CA ALA A 87 -12.51 9.79 19.23
C ALA A 87 -11.46 10.21 18.18
N LEU A 88 -10.36 9.46 18.05
CA LEU A 88 -9.36 9.71 17.01
C LEU A 88 -9.94 9.54 15.60
N LEU A 89 -10.76 8.52 15.38
CA LEU A 89 -11.43 8.28 14.10
C LEU A 89 -12.41 9.40 13.74
N ASP A 90 -13.18 9.93 14.71
CA ASP A 90 -14.07 11.07 14.49
C ASP A 90 -13.28 12.35 14.14
N HIS A 91 -12.14 12.57 14.81
CA HIS A 91 -11.27 13.70 14.52
C HIS A 91 -10.68 13.64 13.11
N GLU A 92 -10.13 12.49 12.71
CA GLU A 92 -9.62 12.30 11.34
C GLU A 92 -10.74 12.39 10.28
N PHE A 93 -11.95 11.93 10.60
CA PHE A 93 -13.10 12.12 9.71
C PHE A 93 -13.44 13.60 9.48
N LYS A 94 -13.47 14.41 10.56
CA LYS A 94 -13.68 15.86 10.46
C LYS A 94 -12.58 16.53 9.63
N ARG A 95 -11.31 16.11 9.82
CA ARG A 95 -10.16 16.61 9.06
C ARG A 95 -10.28 16.29 7.56
N GLN A 96 -10.63 15.05 7.20
CA GLN A 96 -10.82 14.65 5.80
C GLN A 96 -12.01 15.40 5.17
N LYS A 97 -13.12 15.57 5.89
CA LYS A 97 -14.27 16.35 5.41
C LYS A 97 -13.87 17.80 5.12
N ALA A 98 -13.07 18.42 5.99
CA ALA A 98 -12.57 19.76 5.78
C ALA A 98 -11.63 19.85 4.55
N ARG A 99 -10.76 18.86 4.35
CA ARG A 99 -9.88 18.80 3.16
C ARG A 99 -10.66 18.74 1.85
N ARG A 100 -11.66 17.86 1.75
CA ARG A 100 -12.49 17.76 0.54
C ARG A 100 -13.29 19.03 0.27
N HIS A 101 -13.77 19.70 1.31
CA HIS A 101 -14.43 20.99 1.15
C HIS A 101 -13.47 22.07 0.62
N LEU A 102 -12.23 22.08 1.10
CA LEU A 102 -11.18 22.99 0.63
C LEU A 102 -10.79 22.69 -0.82
N GLU A 103 -10.65 21.41 -1.19
CA GLU A 103 -10.38 21.00 -2.59
C GLU A 103 -11.51 21.40 -3.53
N ALA A 104 -12.77 21.21 -3.12
CA ALA A 104 -13.93 21.64 -3.89
C ALA A 104 -13.97 23.16 -4.08
N LEU A 105 -13.68 23.94 -3.03
CA LEU A 105 -13.56 25.39 -3.12
C LEU A 105 -12.42 25.82 -4.04
N ASN A 106 -11.25 25.16 -3.95
CA ASN A 106 -10.12 25.47 -4.80
C ASN A 106 -10.43 25.20 -6.29
N LYS A 107 -11.13 24.11 -6.58
CA LYS A 107 -11.61 23.80 -7.93
C LYS A 107 -12.61 24.84 -8.43
N GLN A 108 -13.54 25.28 -7.59
CA GLN A 108 -14.49 26.34 -7.96
C GLN A 108 -13.77 27.66 -8.29
N VAL A 109 -12.80 28.05 -7.46
CA VAL A 109 -12.01 29.27 -7.70
C VAL A 109 -11.25 29.17 -9.03
N GLU A 110 -10.66 28.02 -9.35
CA GLU A 110 -9.98 27.81 -10.63
C GLU A 110 -10.95 27.93 -11.82
N GLU A 111 -12.15 27.36 -11.70
CA GLU A 111 -13.21 27.48 -12.73
C GLU A 111 -13.66 28.94 -12.92
N ASP A 112 -13.87 29.68 -11.82
CA ASP A 112 -14.25 31.10 -11.84
C ASP A 112 -13.15 31.97 -12.48
N VAL A 113 -11.88 31.73 -12.13
CA VAL A 113 -10.72 32.42 -12.73
C VAL A 113 -10.67 32.17 -14.24
N GLN A 114 -10.87 30.93 -14.67
CA GLN A 114 -10.93 30.61 -16.10
C GLN A 114 -12.09 31.31 -16.80
N GLN A 115 -13.26 31.43 -16.16
CA GLN A 115 -14.40 32.15 -16.71
C GLN A 115 -14.12 33.65 -16.87
N VAL A 116 -13.51 34.29 -15.87
CA VAL A 116 -13.10 35.70 -15.93
C VAL A 116 -12.09 35.92 -17.05
N ASN A 117 -11.10 35.04 -17.19
CA ASN A 117 -10.11 35.12 -18.26
C ASN A 117 -10.74 35.01 -19.66
N ARG A 118 -11.74 34.13 -19.84
CA ARG A 118 -12.50 34.04 -21.09
C ARG A 118 -13.30 35.31 -21.38
N ALA A 119 -14.00 35.84 -20.37
CA ALA A 119 -14.75 37.09 -20.52
C ALA A 119 -13.84 38.27 -20.88
N LEU A 120 -12.67 38.39 -20.24
CA LEU A 120 -11.69 39.42 -20.53
C LEU A 120 -11.15 39.31 -21.97
N ALA A 121 -10.93 38.10 -22.47
CA ALA A 121 -10.51 37.88 -23.85
C ALA A 121 -11.57 38.37 -24.85
N LEU A 122 -12.86 38.11 -24.59
CA LEU A 122 -13.96 38.60 -25.42
C LEU A 122 -14.07 40.13 -25.41
N VAL A 123 -13.90 40.76 -24.24
CA VAL A 123 -13.88 42.23 -24.13
C VAL A 123 -12.75 42.82 -24.95
N LYS A 124 -11.52 42.27 -24.86
CA LYS A 124 -10.37 42.73 -25.66
C LYS A 124 -10.63 42.63 -27.17
N ILE A 125 -11.27 41.56 -27.64
CA ILE A 125 -11.64 41.40 -29.05
C ILE A 125 -12.61 42.51 -29.48
N SER A 126 -13.64 42.78 -28.66
CA SER A 126 -14.61 43.85 -28.93
C SER A 126 -13.96 45.25 -28.95
N THR A 127 -13.05 45.53 -28.00
CA THR A 127 -12.34 46.82 -27.96
C THR A 127 -11.45 47.02 -29.19
N ASN A 128 -10.82 45.95 -29.67
CA ASN A 128 -10.01 46.00 -30.89
C ASN A 128 -10.86 46.18 -32.16
N GLN A 129 -12.10 45.70 -32.20
CA GLN A 129 -13.01 45.96 -33.33
C GLN A 129 -13.45 47.43 -33.34
N LEU A 130 -13.79 48.00 -32.17
CA LEU A 130 -14.17 49.41 -32.04
C LEU A 130 -13.03 50.38 -32.43
N SER A 131 -11.76 50.04 -32.17
CA SER A 131 -10.62 50.87 -32.57
C SER A 131 -10.33 50.81 -34.08
N VAL A 132 -10.65 49.70 -34.74
CA VAL A 132 -10.56 49.57 -36.21
C VAL A 132 -11.64 50.41 -36.88
N ASP A 133 -12.87 50.41 -36.37
CA ASP A 133 -13.98 51.21 -36.92
C ASP A 133 -13.77 52.72 -36.69
N ALA A 134 -13.16 53.12 -35.56
CA ALA A 134 -12.84 54.52 -35.29
C ALA A 134 -11.73 55.08 -36.21
N ASN A 135 -10.79 54.25 -36.67
CA ASN A 135 -9.76 54.65 -37.63
C ASN A 135 -10.24 54.67 -39.10
N ALA A 136 -11.41 54.08 -39.39
CA ALA A 136 -12.01 54.10 -40.73
C ALA A 136 -12.69 55.44 -41.09
N GLN A 137 -12.79 56.40 -40.15
CA GLN A 137 -13.22 57.78 -40.41
C GLN A 137 -12.02 58.75 -40.35
N THR A 138 -11.11 58.65 -41.32
CA THR A 138 -10.23 59.79 -41.65
C THR A 138 -10.67 60.38 -42.99
N PRO A 139 -10.94 61.71 -43.07
CA PRO A 139 -11.41 62.33 -44.30
C PRO A 139 -10.31 62.31 -45.38
N PRO A 140 -10.69 62.26 -46.66
CA PRO A 140 -9.77 61.94 -47.76
C PRO A 140 -8.76 63.08 -47.95
N ARG A 141 -7.50 62.78 -47.66
CA ARG A 141 -6.37 63.60 -48.11
C ARG A 141 -6.00 63.23 -49.54
N THR A 142 -5.92 64.27 -50.36
CA THR A 142 -5.60 64.28 -51.79
C THR A 142 -4.25 63.63 -52.13
N PRO A 143 -4.07 63.15 -53.38
CA PRO A 143 -2.96 62.28 -53.75
C PRO A 143 -1.71 63.09 -54.12
N LYS A 144 -0.55 62.70 -53.58
CA LYS A 144 0.77 63.12 -54.09
C LYS A 144 1.62 61.90 -54.43
N LYS A 145 1.57 61.56 -55.71
CA LYS A 145 2.61 61.12 -56.67
C LYS A 145 4.00 60.71 -56.14
N SER A 146 4.45 59.57 -56.70
CA SER A 146 5.83 59.06 -56.89
C SER A 146 6.54 58.52 -55.63
N ARG A 147 7.36 57.46 -55.66
CA ARG A 147 8.32 56.99 -56.67
C ARG A 147 8.78 55.57 -56.29
N ALA A 148 9.23 54.82 -57.29
CA ALA A 148 9.69 53.43 -57.26
C ALA A 148 11.00 53.15 -56.48
N ALA A 149 11.13 51.92 -55.96
CA ALA A 149 12.35 51.08 -55.84
C ALA A 149 11.87 49.68 -55.35
N ALA A 150 11.98 48.59 -56.13
CA ALA A 150 13.17 47.78 -56.48
C ALA A 150 13.74 46.95 -55.31
N GLY A 151 13.74 45.62 -55.47
CA GLY A 151 14.36 44.59 -54.59
C GLY A 151 13.31 43.64 -54.02
N SER A 152 12.94 42.50 -54.61
CA SER A 152 13.70 41.36 -55.14
C SER A 152 14.53 40.62 -54.06
N ASN A 153 13.93 39.53 -53.58
CA ASN A 153 14.51 38.20 -53.40
C ASN A 153 14.83 37.66 -52.00
N THR A 154 14.33 36.43 -51.84
CA THR A 154 14.94 35.27 -51.15
C THR A 154 14.92 35.20 -49.63
N SER A 155 13.82 34.62 -49.17
CA SER A 155 13.76 33.59 -48.13
C SER A 155 14.97 32.65 -48.18
N THR A 156 15.71 32.56 -47.07
CA THR A 156 16.50 31.36 -46.74
C THR A 156 16.58 31.23 -45.22
N ALA A 157 15.92 30.21 -44.68
CA ALA A 157 16.09 29.73 -43.31
C ALA A 157 17.18 28.64 -43.29
N PRO A 158 18.03 28.62 -42.26
CA PRO A 158 18.69 27.39 -41.83
C PRO A 158 18.51 27.20 -40.32
N ALA A 159 18.61 26.03 -39.71
CA ALA A 159 18.61 24.65 -40.15
C ALA A 159 18.38 23.85 -38.86
N THR A 160 17.47 22.90 -38.90
CA THR A 160 17.21 21.93 -37.83
C THR A 160 18.28 20.84 -37.86
N PRO A 161 18.92 20.44 -36.74
CA PRO A 161 19.67 19.19 -36.71
C PRO A 161 18.75 18.06 -36.27
N THR A 162 18.31 17.28 -37.26
CA THR A 162 17.85 15.90 -37.12
C THR A 162 19.04 15.02 -36.76
N ARG A 163 18.98 14.33 -35.61
CA ARG A 163 19.95 13.27 -35.28
C ARG A 163 19.26 12.06 -34.63
N ARG A 164 19.17 10.98 -35.42
CA ARG A 164 19.10 9.55 -35.06
C ARG A 164 19.44 8.77 -36.35
N PRO A 165 19.83 7.48 -36.35
CA PRO A 165 19.62 6.46 -35.32
C PRO A 165 20.81 5.48 -35.12
N ALA A 166 20.51 4.37 -34.41
CA ALA A 166 21.29 3.15 -34.11
C ALA A 166 21.77 3.09 -32.65
N SER A 167 21.61 2.03 -31.87
CA SER A 167 21.38 0.62 -32.22
C SER A 167 20.67 -0.14 -31.09
N ASN A 168 19.81 -1.05 -31.53
CA ASN A 168 19.38 -2.31 -30.93
C ASN A 168 20.15 -2.80 -29.70
N THR A 169 19.42 -2.95 -28.59
CA THR A 169 19.49 -4.12 -27.73
C THR A 169 18.10 -4.38 -27.17
N SER A 170 17.45 -5.40 -27.72
CA SER A 170 16.22 -5.98 -27.21
C SER A 170 16.49 -6.63 -25.85
N PRO A 171 15.64 -6.43 -24.84
CA PRO A 171 15.46 -7.41 -23.79
C PRO A 171 14.11 -8.09 -24.00
N THR A 172 14.22 -9.33 -24.45
CA THR A 172 13.43 -10.50 -24.04
C THR A 172 12.09 -10.18 -23.38
N LYS A 173 11.02 -10.48 -24.12
CA LYS A 173 9.64 -10.62 -23.65
C LYS A 173 9.61 -11.62 -22.48
N LEU A 174 9.67 -11.12 -21.25
CA LEU A 174 9.38 -11.89 -20.05
C LEU A 174 7.87 -11.97 -19.89
N THR A 175 7.32 -12.99 -20.53
CA THR A 175 6.01 -13.55 -20.18
C THR A 175 6.16 -14.19 -18.81
N HIS A 176 5.52 -13.66 -17.75
CA HIS A 176 5.02 -14.41 -16.58
C HIS A 176 4.38 -13.46 -15.55
N GLY A 177 3.06 -13.62 -15.31
CA GLY A 177 2.48 -13.48 -13.97
C GLY A 177 1.92 -12.14 -13.50
N MET A 178 1.55 -11.19 -14.37
CA MET A 178 0.59 -10.15 -13.95
C MET A 178 -0.82 -10.73 -14.01
N THR A 179 -1.36 -11.14 -12.86
CA THR A 179 -2.82 -11.24 -12.73
C THR A 179 -3.35 -9.81 -12.57
N LEU A 180 -3.38 -9.05 -13.67
CA LEU A 180 -4.45 -8.08 -13.82
C LEU A 180 -5.68 -8.96 -13.99
N VAL A 181 -6.54 -8.99 -12.96
CA VAL A 181 -7.87 -9.57 -13.12
C VAL A 181 -8.62 -8.63 -14.06
N GLU A 182 -8.37 -8.76 -15.36
CA GLU A 182 -9.34 -8.46 -16.40
C GLU A 182 -10.28 -9.67 -16.46
N GLU A 183 -11.20 -9.77 -15.50
CA GLU A 183 -12.43 -10.52 -15.70
C GLU A 183 -13.52 -9.48 -15.99
N ASP A 184 -14.17 -9.64 -17.15
CA ASP A 184 -15.34 -8.92 -17.66
C ASP A 184 -16.10 -8.12 -16.58
N ASP A 185 -15.99 -6.79 -16.68
CA ASP A 185 -16.60 -5.79 -15.79
C ASP A 185 -17.94 -6.23 -15.17
N PRO A 186 -17.97 -6.74 -13.93
CA PRO A 186 -19.13 -6.54 -13.09
C PRO A 186 -18.94 -5.16 -12.51
N LYS A 187 -19.36 -4.14 -13.27
CA LYS A 187 -19.45 -2.71 -12.88
C LYS A 187 -19.50 -2.64 -11.36
N ILE A 188 -18.36 -2.33 -10.73
CA ILE A 188 -18.25 -2.37 -9.28
C ILE A 188 -19.19 -1.27 -8.80
N ILE A 189 -20.41 -1.65 -8.40
CA ILE A 189 -21.36 -0.75 -7.77
C ILE A 189 -20.79 -0.48 -6.38
N LEU A 190 -19.81 0.42 -6.32
CA LEU A 190 -19.50 1.17 -5.12
C LEU A 190 -20.76 1.99 -4.86
N SER A 191 -21.57 1.54 -3.91
CA SER A 191 -22.71 2.32 -3.45
C SER A 191 -22.17 3.69 -3.00
N PRO A 192 -22.70 4.82 -3.50
CA PRO A 192 -22.29 6.13 -3.02
C PRO A 192 -22.50 6.18 -1.50
N GLY A 193 -21.41 6.24 -0.72
CA GLY A 193 -21.44 6.19 0.74
C GLY A 193 -20.95 4.89 1.39
N SER A 194 -20.62 3.84 0.62
CA SER A 194 -19.94 2.66 1.16
C SER A 194 -18.47 2.98 1.45
N ARG A 195 -18.16 3.22 2.73
CA ARG A 195 -16.83 3.49 3.30
C ARG A 195 -15.92 2.25 3.31
N ALA A 196 -15.85 1.50 2.22
CA ALA A 196 -14.97 0.35 2.13
C ALA A 196 -13.52 0.84 2.10
N ALA A 197 -12.72 0.42 3.09
CA ALA A 197 -11.30 0.73 3.09
C ALA A 197 -10.59 0.04 1.92
N ALA A 198 -9.63 0.74 1.32
CA ALA A 198 -8.70 0.17 0.37
C ALA A 198 -7.47 -0.39 1.09
N TYR A 199 -6.83 -1.39 0.50
CA TYR A 199 -5.66 -2.07 1.03
C TYR A 199 -4.63 -2.17 -0.07
N ILE A 200 -3.44 -1.61 0.16
CA ILE A 200 -2.30 -1.79 -0.74
C ILE A 200 -1.40 -2.85 -0.12
N VAL A 201 -1.21 -3.94 -0.84
CA VAL A 201 -0.20 -4.96 -0.57
C VAL A 201 1.02 -4.58 -1.40
N PHE A 202 2.05 -4.05 -0.75
CA PHE A 202 3.29 -3.67 -1.42
C PHE A 202 4.16 -4.88 -1.73
N ILE A 203 4.21 -5.83 -0.80
CA ILE A 203 4.96 -7.07 -0.95
C ILE A 203 4.16 -8.20 -0.33
N ALA A 204 4.07 -9.32 -1.04
CA ALA A 204 3.51 -10.58 -0.59
C ALA A 204 4.39 -11.75 -1.05
N GLU A 205 3.98 -12.97 -0.70
CA GLU A 205 4.66 -14.18 -1.11
C GLU A 205 4.73 -14.29 -2.64
N GLY A 206 5.91 -14.67 -3.16
CA GLY A 206 6.18 -14.71 -4.59
C GLY A 206 6.31 -13.34 -5.25
N GLY A 207 6.67 -12.30 -4.49
CA GLY A 207 6.89 -10.95 -5.02
C GLY A 207 5.62 -10.23 -5.48
N LYS A 208 4.45 -10.74 -5.12
CA LYS A 208 3.16 -10.18 -5.55
C LYS A 208 2.89 -8.85 -4.84
N SER A 209 2.26 -7.93 -5.55
CA SER A 209 1.72 -6.68 -5.02
C SER A 209 0.34 -6.41 -5.62
N GLY A 210 -0.47 -5.59 -4.95
CA GLY A 210 -1.81 -5.27 -5.46
C GLY A 210 -2.55 -4.22 -4.63
N LEU A 211 -3.52 -3.58 -5.26
CA LEU A 211 -4.53 -2.75 -4.61
C LEU A 211 -5.83 -3.56 -4.51
N PHE A 212 -6.42 -3.58 -3.32
CA PHE A 212 -7.64 -4.35 -3.03
C PHE A 212 -8.65 -3.47 -2.30
N TYR A 213 -9.93 -3.58 -2.67
CA TYR A 213 -11.03 -2.85 -2.04
C TYR A 213 -11.75 -3.65 -0.93
N ALA A 214 -11.16 -4.79 -0.55
CA ALA A 214 -11.63 -5.63 0.54
C ALA A 214 -10.44 -6.39 1.15
N TRP A 215 -10.50 -6.64 2.46
CA TRP A 215 -9.51 -7.49 3.12
C TRP A 215 -9.73 -8.98 2.81
N PHE A 216 -10.96 -9.46 3.01
CA PHE A 216 -11.36 -10.84 2.71
C PHE A 216 -12.02 -10.95 1.34
N THR A 217 -11.92 -12.12 0.70
CA THR A 217 -12.65 -12.41 -0.52
C THR A 217 -14.14 -12.57 -0.21
N ILE A 218 -15.00 -11.79 -0.87
CA ILE A 218 -16.46 -11.78 -0.63
C ILE A 218 -17.19 -11.82 -1.97
N LYS A 219 -18.09 -12.79 -2.16
CA LYS A 219 -18.95 -12.92 -3.35
C LYS A 219 -18.17 -12.82 -4.68
N GLY A 220 -17.07 -13.56 -4.80
CA GLY A 220 -16.21 -13.55 -5.99
C GLY A 220 -15.23 -12.38 -6.09
N LYS A 221 -15.35 -11.34 -5.26
CA LYS A 221 -14.36 -10.24 -5.22
C LYS A 221 -13.15 -10.67 -4.40
N VAL A 222 -11.99 -10.76 -5.05
CA VAL A 222 -10.72 -11.14 -4.42
C VAL A 222 -10.29 -10.08 -3.39
N GLY A 223 -10.05 -10.51 -2.14
CA GLY A 223 -9.53 -9.64 -1.09
C GLY A 223 -8.01 -9.70 -0.95
N ALA A 224 -7.42 -8.73 -0.25
CA ALA A 224 -5.96 -8.67 0.00
C ALA A 224 -5.39 -9.96 0.64
N VAL A 225 -6.20 -10.66 1.45
CA VAL A 225 -5.82 -11.93 2.09
C VAL A 225 -5.48 -13.03 1.09
N SER A 226 -5.97 -12.94 -0.15
CA SER A 226 -5.69 -13.93 -1.21
C SER A 226 -4.21 -14.03 -1.57
N ILE A 227 -3.47 -12.94 -1.41
CA ILE A 227 -2.01 -12.90 -1.61
C ILE A 227 -1.25 -12.72 -0.30
N CYS A 228 -1.90 -12.23 0.75
CA CYS A 228 -1.30 -12.10 2.08
C CYS A 228 -1.51 -13.37 2.90
N ASN A 229 -0.51 -14.24 2.93
CA ASN A 229 -0.52 -15.37 3.86
C ASN A 229 -0.36 -14.86 5.29
N ILE A 230 -1.46 -14.81 6.05
CA ILE A 230 -1.50 -14.29 7.44
C ILE A 230 -0.50 -15.02 8.36
N LYS A 231 -0.20 -16.29 8.06
CA LYS A 231 0.75 -17.10 8.86
C LYS A 231 2.21 -16.73 8.58
N LYS A 232 2.51 -16.04 7.49
CA LYS A 232 3.86 -15.65 7.10
C LYS A 232 4.03 -14.14 7.29
N HIS A 233 4.98 -13.74 8.12
CA HIS A 233 5.26 -12.33 8.45
C HIS A 233 5.99 -11.55 7.32
N HIS A 234 5.96 -12.03 6.08
CA HIS A 234 6.69 -11.46 4.95
C HIS A 234 5.86 -10.49 4.10
N HIS A 235 4.62 -10.21 4.47
CA HIS A 235 3.76 -9.28 3.74
C HIS A 235 3.83 -7.86 4.33
N ILE A 236 3.80 -6.87 3.45
CA ILE A 236 3.73 -5.45 3.85
C ILE A 236 2.46 -4.87 3.24
N VAL A 237 1.51 -4.56 4.12
CA VAL A 237 0.19 -4.07 3.74
C VAL A 237 -0.09 -2.77 4.48
N LYS A 238 -0.69 -1.81 3.77
CA LYS A 238 -1.21 -0.58 4.36
C LYS A 238 -2.67 -0.41 3.98
N LYS A 239 -3.49 -0.09 4.99
CA LYS A 239 -4.91 0.22 4.84
C LYS A 239 -5.08 1.72 4.63
N TYR A 240 -5.93 2.08 3.68
CA TYR A 240 -6.34 3.44 3.35
C TYR A 240 -7.85 3.56 3.51
N TYR A 241 -8.30 4.68 4.09
CA TYR A 241 -9.73 4.97 4.24
C TYR A 241 -10.28 5.78 3.07
N ASP A 242 -9.39 6.41 2.31
CA ASP A 242 -9.71 7.06 1.05
C ASP A 242 -9.23 6.19 -0.11
N VAL A 243 -10.14 5.88 -1.03
CA VAL A 243 -9.88 5.03 -2.19
C VAL A 243 -8.99 5.77 -3.19
N GLU A 244 -9.26 7.06 -3.41
CA GLU A 244 -8.50 7.88 -4.37
C GLU A 244 -7.05 8.04 -3.91
N GLU A 245 -6.84 8.19 -2.60
CA GLU A 245 -5.49 8.21 -2.01
C GLU A 245 -4.76 6.88 -2.22
N ALA A 246 -5.46 5.75 -2.03
CA ALA A 246 -4.86 4.43 -2.21
C ALA A 246 -4.48 4.18 -3.68
N GLU A 247 -5.35 4.55 -4.62
CA GLU A 247 -5.10 4.46 -6.06
C GLU A 247 -3.91 5.34 -6.46
N HIS A 248 -3.87 6.58 -5.96
CA HIS A 248 -2.77 7.50 -6.22
C HIS A 248 -1.43 6.94 -5.70
N VAL A 249 -1.37 6.51 -4.44
CA VAL A 249 -0.16 5.94 -3.84
C VAL A 249 0.28 4.65 -4.55
N TYR A 250 -0.67 3.78 -4.91
CA TYR A 250 -0.33 2.57 -5.66
C TYR A 250 0.18 2.88 -7.07
N GLY A 251 -0.41 3.86 -7.75
CA GLY A 251 0.09 4.36 -9.04
C GLY A 251 1.51 4.90 -8.94
N GLN A 252 1.83 5.67 -7.89
CA GLN A 252 3.20 6.14 -7.64
C GLN A 252 4.17 4.97 -7.32
N TYR A 253 3.71 3.98 -6.56
CA TYR A 253 4.49 2.76 -6.27
C TYR A 253 4.87 2.01 -7.56
N LEU A 254 3.92 1.87 -8.48
CA LEU A 254 4.18 1.25 -9.78
C LEU A 254 5.15 2.09 -10.61
N SER A 255 4.92 3.39 -10.74
CA SER A 255 5.77 4.27 -11.57
C SER A 255 7.19 4.44 -11.04
N SER A 256 7.40 4.33 -9.72
CA SER A 256 8.72 4.39 -9.10
C SER A 256 9.62 3.18 -9.38
N GLY A 257 9.07 2.08 -9.91
CA GLY A 257 9.82 0.84 -10.16
C GLY A 257 10.20 0.04 -8.89
N ILE A 258 9.85 0.53 -7.69
CA ILE A 258 10.14 -0.18 -6.43
C ILE A 258 9.50 -1.57 -6.41
N HIS A 259 8.30 -1.72 -6.98
CA HIS A 259 7.65 -3.04 -7.10
C HIS A 259 8.52 -4.06 -7.84
N VAL A 260 9.16 -3.67 -8.95
CA VAL A 260 10.06 -4.54 -9.73
C VAL A 260 11.26 -4.94 -8.88
N MET A 261 11.87 -3.98 -8.18
CA MET A 261 13.01 -4.24 -7.29
C MET A 261 12.66 -5.24 -6.18
N LEU A 262 11.41 -5.28 -5.74
CA LEU A 262 10.92 -6.14 -4.66
C LEU A 262 10.26 -7.45 -5.13
N THR A 263 10.17 -7.67 -6.45
CA THR A 263 9.46 -8.84 -7.04
C THR A 263 10.21 -10.16 -6.85
N GLU A 264 11.49 -10.14 -6.46
CA GLU A 264 12.23 -11.39 -6.24
C GLU A 264 11.57 -12.26 -5.17
N HIS A 265 11.38 -13.54 -5.54
CA HIS A 265 10.52 -14.51 -4.87
C HIS A 265 10.91 -14.77 -3.40
N GLU A 266 12.18 -14.60 -3.05
CA GLU A 266 12.66 -14.67 -1.68
C GLU A 266 13.62 -13.53 -1.35
N PRO A 267 13.42 -12.80 -0.23
CA PRO A 267 14.38 -11.81 0.23
C PRO A 267 15.68 -12.51 0.63
N SER A 268 16.79 -12.08 0.05
CA SER A 268 18.11 -12.58 0.45
C SER A 268 18.46 -12.04 1.84
N PRO A 269 19.06 -12.84 2.75
CA PRO A 269 19.48 -12.36 4.07
C PRO A 269 20.53 -11.24 3.98
N ASN A 270 21.20 -11.10 2.84
CA ASN A 270 22.21 -10.07 2.57
C ASN A 270 21.67 -8.90 1.73
N GLU A 271 20.38 -8.88 1.43
CA GLU A 271 19.74 -7.80 0.70
C GLU A 271 19.55 -6.58 1.60
N ARG A 272 20.13 -5.45 1.20
CA ARG A 272 20.02 -4.13 1.83
C ARG A 272 19.55 -3.13 0.78
N PHE A 273 19.10 -1.98 1.25
CA PHE A 273 18.67 -0.89 0.37
C PHE A 273 19.32 0.42 0.80
N ILE A 274 19.60 1.29 -0.16
CA ILE A 274 20.10 2.64 0.08
C ILE A 274 19.14 3.60 -0.62
N VAL A 275 18.40 4.38 0.17
CA VAL A 275 17.58 5.48 -0.34
C VAL A 275 18.47 6.70 -0.44
N VAL A 276 18.76 7.14 -1.66
CA VAL A 276 19.63 8.30 -1.92
C VAL A 276 18.78 9.55 -2.13
N LYS A 277 17.71 9.43 -2.91
CA LYS A 277 16.72 10.50 -3.07
C LYS A 277 15.36 9.99 -2.68
N GLY A 278 14.69 10.67 -1.75
CA GLY A 278 13.36 10.25 -1.31
C GLY A 278 12.90 10.95 -0.02
N PRO A 279 11.79 10.48 0.56
CA PRO A 279 11.21 11.07 1.78
C PRO A 279 12.15 11.07 2.99
N ASN A 280 12.95 10.01 3.12
CA ASN A 280 13.94 9.87 4.17
C ASN A 280 15.17 9.11 3.66
N PRO A 281 16.16 9.81 3.08
CA PRO A 281 17.39 9.20 2.59
C PRO A 281 18.13 8.46 3.71
N MET A 282 18.33 7.16 3.55
CA MET A 282 18.97 6.31 4.55
C MET A 282 19.38 4.94 3.98
N ALA A 283 20.24 4.23 4.70
CA ALA A 283 20.45 2.79 4.49
C ALA A 283 19.40 1.97 5.26
N CYS A 284 18.81 0.96 4.61
CA CYS A 284 17.78 0.08 5.16
C CYS A 284 18.28 -1.37 5.22
N ARG A 285 17.99 -2.04 6.34
CA ARG A 285 18.37 -3.42 6.65
C ARG A 285 17.61 -4.47 5.85
N ASP A 286 16.37 -4.17 5.52
CA ASP A 286 15.45 -5.09 4.86
C ASP A 286 14.37 -4.32 4.10
N ARG A 287 13.53 -5.06 3.37
CA ARG A 287 12.41 -4.53 2.59
C ARG A 287 11.38 -3.79 3.47
N LYS A 288 11.25 -4.20 4.74
CA LYS A 288 10.32 -3.57 5.70
C LYS A 288 10.81 -2.19 6.08
N GLN A 289 12.06 -2.07 6.50
CA GLN A 289 12.65 -0.78 6.83
C GLN A 289 12.68 0.15 5.62
N LEU A 290 12.88 -0.37 4.41
CA LEU A 290 12.75 0.44 3.18
C LEU A 290 11.36 1.09 3.09
N LEU A 291 10.28 0.30 3.15
CA LEU A 291 8.92 0.83 2.96
C LEU A 291 8.43 1.68 4.14
N PHE A 292 8.72 1.28 5.37
CA PHE A 292 8.23 1.97 6.57
C PHE A 292 9.05 3.19 6.94
N ASN A 293 10.38 3.15 6.80
CA ASN A 293 11.27 4.20 7.30
C ASN A 293 11.90 5.01 6.17
N GLY A 294 12.35 4.37 5.10
CA GLY A 294 13.02 5.08 3.99
C GLY A 294 12.04 5.80 3.07
N LEU A 295 10.96 5.11 2.71
CA LEU A 295 9.94 5.61 1.78
C LEU A 295 8.70 6.12 2.49
N GLU A 296 8.40 5.66 3.71
CA GLU A 296 7.19 6.01 4.46
C GLU A 296 5.89 5.84 3.64
N PHE A 297 5.89 4.90 2.69
CA PHE A 297 4.83 4.69 1.69
C PHE A 297 4.52 5.91 0.80
N ARG A 298 5.50 6.77 0.58
CA ARG A 298 5.48 7.87 -0.40
C ARG A 298 6.46 7.54 -1.52
N PHE A 299 6.04 7.75 -2.76
CA PHE A 299 6.84 7.38 -3.94
C PHE A 299 6.92 8.59 -4.89
N PRO A 300 7.60 9.68 -4.47
CA PRO A 300 7.67 10.90 -5.27
C PRO A 300 8.40 10.67 -6.60
N GLN A 301 8.18 11.56 -7.56
CA GLN A 301 8.98 11.57 -8.79
C GLN A 301 10.45 11.88 -8.46
N GLY A 302 11.39 11.22 -9.14
CA GLY A 302 12.82 11.36 -8.87
C GLY A 302 13.32 10.55 -7.66
N LEU A 303 12.50 9.65 -7.11
CA LEU A 303 12.94 8.68 -6.11
C LEU A 303 14.12 7.84 -6.65
N GLU A 304 15.21 7.76 -5.88
CA GLU A 304 16.37 6.94 -6.19
C GLU A 304 16.68 5.98 -5.04
N VAL A 305 16.48 4.69 -5.29
CA VAL A 305 16.78 3.60 -4.35
C VAL A 305 17.69 2.59 -5.01
N TYR A 306 18.79 2.26 -4.33
CA TYR A 306 19.73 1.24 -4.77
C TYR A 306 19.56 -0.02 -3.93
N ARG A 307 19.51 -1.15 -4.63
CA ARG A 307 19.66 -2.46 -3.99
C ARG A 307 21.14 -2.71 -3.72
N PHE A 308 21.48 -3.09 -2.50
CA PHE A 308 22.85 -3.35 -2.06
C PHE A 308 22.94 -4.77 -1.52
N MET A 309 23.91 -5.54 -2.02
CA MET A 309 24.15 -6.92 -1.57
C MET A 309 25.35 -6.95 -0.63
N GLY A 310 25.13 -7.20 0.66
CA GLY A 310 26.20 -7.27 1.65
C GLY A 310 25.75 -7.04 3.10
N SER A 311 26.71 -6.69 3.96
CA SER A 311 26.41 -6.34 5.35
C SER A 311 25.69 -4.99 5.44
N PHE A 312 24.92 -4.80 6.52
CA PHE A 312 24.25 -3.53 6.74
C PHE A 312 25.26 -2.39 7.00
N GLU A 313 26.38 -2.72 7.63
CA GLU A 313 27.48 -1.82 7.94
C GLU A 313 28.13 -1.30 6.65
N ALA A 314 28.31 -2.16 5.65
CA ALA A 314 28.81 -1.76 4.34
C ALA A 314 27.81 -0.87 3.59
N ALA A 315 26.52 -1.21 3.63
CA ALA A 315 25.47 -0.37 3.04
C ALA A 315 25.40 1.01 3.71
N LYS A 316 25.53 1.07 5.04
CA LYS A 316 25.57 2.31 5.81
C LYS A 316 26.82 3.13 5.51
N GLY A 317 27.99 2.49 5.44
CA GLY A 317 29.23 3.13 5.02
C GLY A 317 29.07 3.76 3.63
N LYS A 318 28.50 3.02 2.68
CA LYS A 318 28.25 3.52 1.33
C LYS A 318 27.28 4.69 1.30
N PHE A 319 26.22 4.64 2.11
CA PHE A 319 25.31 5.79 2.27
C PHE A 319 26.02 7.01 2.84
N CYS A 320 26.88 6.85 3.84
CA CYS A 320 27.66 7.96 4.41
C CYS A 320 28.61 8.58 3.38
N GLU A 321 29.27 7.78 2.53
CA GLU A 321 30.07 8.28 1.40
C GLU A 321 29.22 9.16 0.47
N LEU A 322 28.07 8.64 0.02
CA LEU A 322 27.16 9.38 -0.87
C LEU A 322 26.63 10.67 -0.23
N ALA A 323 26.38 10.66 1.08
CA ALA A 323 25.96 11.84 1.81
C ALA A 323 27.07 12.90 1.92
N VAL A 324 28.31 12.49 2.17
CA VAL A 324 29.48 13.38 2.19
C VAL A 324 29.72 14.00 0.82
N ASP A 325 29.48 13.23 -0.26
CA ASP A 325 29.58 13.70 -1.64
C ASP A 325 28.40 14.61 -2.05
N GLY A 326 27.42 14.85 -1.16
CA GLY A 326 26.25 15.69 -1.44
C GLY A 326 25.25 15.06 -2.41
N LEU A 327 25.27 13.74 -2.60
CA LEU A 327 24.41 13.02 -3.53
C LEU A 327 23.07 12.60 -2.92
N THR A 328 22.90 12.75 -1.61
CA THR A 328 21.63 12.42 -0.91
C THR A 328 20.70 13.62 -0.85
N GLU A 329 19.43 13.42 -1.20
CA GLU A 329 18.44 14.49 -1.29
C GLU A 329 17.09 14.09 -0.66
N THR A 330 16.58 14.92 0.25
CA THR A 330 15.24 14.73 0.81
C THR A 330 14.20 15.36 -0.09
N ILE A 331 13.23 14.57 -0.54
CA ILE A 331 12.10 15.01 -1.36
C ILE A 331 10.84 15.01 -0.50
N ASN A 332 10.15 16.15 -0.43
CA ASN A 332 8.91 16.30 0.34
C ASN A 332 7.67 15.87 -0.46
#